data_AF-A0A7X4GZU1-F1
#
_entry.id   AF-A0A7X4GZU1-F1
#
_cell.length_a   1.000
_cell.length_b   1.000
_cell.length_c   1.000
_cell.angle_alpha   90.00
_cell.angle_beta   90.00
_cell.angle_gamma   90.00
#
_symmetry.space_group_name_H-M   'P 1'
#
loop_
_entity.id
_entity.type
_entity.pdbx_description
1 polymer ?
#
loop_
_entity_poly.entity_id
_entity_poly.type
_entity_poly.pdbx_seq_one_letter_code
_entity_poly.pdbx_strand_id
1 'polypeptide(L)'
;MKASSRAVLISALLFPGLGHLALRPRRTLRGMLFLLPTAAAVLYLLSTMLHLLSQLQDELDAGKLALDPFAILDRVHASGIDNPATNMASAVLLAGWVGAVIDVIWLGKRTPA
;
A
#
# COMPACT_ATOMS: atom_id res chain seq x y z
N MET A 1 -12.34 -1.70 -24.41
CA MET A 1 -12.85 -1.71 -23.01
C MET A 1 -13.45 -0.36 -22.68
N LYS A 2 -14.58 -0.30 -21.95
CA LYS A 2 -15.15 0.98 -21.50
C LYS A 2 -14.16 1.67 -20.53
N ALA A 3 -14.02 3.00 -20.61
CA ALA A 3 -13.08 3.76 -19.78
C ALA A 3 -13.29 3.51 -18.27
N SER A 4 -14.54 3.28 -17.86
CA SER A 4 -14.89 2.90 -16.49
C SER A 4 -14.26 1.56 -16.06
N SER A 5 -14.29 0.52 -16.90
CA SER A 5 -13.67 -0.78 -16.58
C SER A 5 -12.16 -0.67 -16.46
N ARG A 6 -11.52 0.15 -17.32
CA ARG A 6 -10.08 0.41 -17.24
C ARG A 6 -9.70 1.15 -15.96
N ALA A 7 -10.50 2.15 -15.55
CA ALA A 7 -10.29 2.88 -14.29
C ALA A 7 -10.42 1.97 -13.06
N VAL A 8 -11.43 1.09 -13.02
CA VAL A 8 -11.59 0.12 -11.92
C VAL A 8 -10.37 -0.78 -11.82
N LEU A 9 -9.91 -1.33 -12.94
CA LEU A 9 -8.75 -2.22 -12.97
C LEU A 9 -7.47 -1.49 -12.53
N ILE A 10 -7.26 -0.25 -12.94
CA ILE A 10 -6.08 0.52 -12.52
C ILE A 10 -6.10 0.80 -11.00
N SER A 11 -7.25 1.20 -10.43
CA SER A 11 -7.35 1.40 -8.97
C SER A 11 -7.28 0.09 -8.17
N ALA A 12 -7.77 -1.02 -8.73
CA ALA A 12 -7.82 -2.31 -8.04
C ALA A 12 -6.50 -3.08 -8.11
N LEU A 13 -5.81 -3.04 -9.26
CA LEU A 13 -4.62 -3.87 -9.53
C LEU A 13 -3.31 -3.11 -9.45
N LEU A 14 -3.31 -1.79 -9.65
CA LEU A 14 -2.06 -1.01 -9.72
C LEU A 14 -1.80 -0.23 -8.43
N PHE A 15 -2.71 0.66 -8.06
CA PHE A 15 -2.58 1.45 -6.83
C PHE A 15 -3.90 2.16 -6.49
N PRO A 16 -4.25 2.30 -5.20
CA PRO A 16 -5.44 3.01 -4.77
C PRO A 16 -5.53 4.42 -5.36
N GLY A 17 -6.60 4.71 -6.10
CA GLY A 17 -6.87 6.05 -6.64
C GLY A 17 -6.19 6.38 -7.98
N LEU A 18 -5.30 5.54 -8.52
CA LEU A 18 -4.75 5.74 -9.87
C LEU A 18 -5.83 5.63 -10.96
N GLY A 19 -6.89 4.84 -10.73
CA GLY A 19 -8.02 4.73 -11.65
C GLY A 19 -8.77 6.05 -11.85
N HIS A 20 -8.74 6.95 -10.86
CA HIS A 20 -9.32 8.28 -10.97
C HIS A 20 -8.53 9.22 -11.88
N LEU A 21 -7.22 8.99 -12.06
CA LEU A 21 -6.39 9.73 -13.01
C LEU A 21 -6.72 9.36 -14.47
N ALA A 22 -7.20 8.13 -14.70
CA ALA A 22 -7.68 7.69 -16.01
C ALA A 22 -9.07 8.24 -16.37
N LEU A 23 -9.76 8.88 -15.41
CA LEU A 23 -11.05 9.55 -15.61
C LEU A 23 -10.82 11.07 -15.77
N ARG A 24 -11.79 11.79 -16.37
CA ARG A 24 -11.71 13.24 -16.68
C ARG A 24 -11.12 14.10 -15.54
N PRO A 25 -10.45 15.24 -15.83
CA PRO A 25 -9.71 16.06 -14.86
C PRO A 25 -10.48 16.47 -13.59
N ARG A 26 -11.80 16.68 -13.69
CA ARG A 26 -12.67 17.01 -12.54
C ARG A 26 -12.80 15.88 -11.50
N ARG A 27 -12.47 14.64 -11.87
CA ARG A 27 -12.58 13.45 -10.98
C ARG A 27 -11.23 13.06 -10.38
N THR A 28 -10.12 13.58 -10.91
CA THR A 28 -8.75 13.44 -10.40
C THR A 28 -8.61 13.91 -8.96
N LEU A 29 -9.27 15.02 -8.60
CA LEU A 29 -9.18 15.60 -7.25
C LEU A 29 -9.70 14.66 -6.16
N ARG A 30 -10.73 13.85 -6.48
CA ARG A 30 -11.26 12.83 -5.55
C ARG A 30 -10.35 11.63 -5.41
N GLY A 31 -9.67 11.25 -6.49
CA GLY A 31 -8.64 10.20 -6.47
C GLY A 31 -7.47 10.54 -5.58
N MET A 32 -7.05 11.82 -5.57
CA MET A 32 -5.96 12.31 -4.71
C MET A 32 -6.24 12.12 -3.22
N LEU A 33 -7.51 12.16 -2.79
CA LEU A 33 -7.89 11.92 -1.39
C LEU A 33 -7.56 10.50 -0.94
N PHE A 34 -7.60 9.52 -1.86
CA PHE A 34 -7.23 8.14 -1.56
C PHE A 34 -5.75 7.88 -1.85
N LEU A 35 -5.23 8.46 -2.93
CA LEU A 35 -3.88 8.21 -3.42
C LEU A 35 -2.80 8.76 -2.48
N LEU A 36 -2.94 10.00 -1.96
CA LEU A 36 -1.93 10.59 -1.09
C LEU A 36 -1.74 9.84 0.24
N PRO A 37 -2.80 9.56 1.03
CA PRO A 37 -2.63 8.84 2.29
C PRO A 37 -2.18 7.40 2.09
N THR A 38 -2.63 6.73 1.03
CA THR A 38 -2.13 5.37 0.71
C THR A 38 -0.67 5.40 0.27
N ALA A 39 -0.25 6.38 -0.53
CA ALA A 39 1.16 6.53 -0.92
C ALA A 39 2.04 6.80 0.29
N ALA A 40 1.61 7.68 1.21
CA ALA A 40 2.31 7.92 2.45
C ALA A 40 2.43 6.65 3.31
N ALA A 41 1.35 5.88 3.44
CA ALA A 41 1.35 4.61 4.17
C ALA A 41 2.30 3.57 3.55
N VAL A 42 2.30 3.42 2.21
CA VAL A 42 3.22 2.53 1.50
C VAL A 42 4.67 2.96 1.72
N LEU A 43 4.98 4.24 1.53
CA LEU A 43 6.34 4.75 1.71
C LEU A 43 6.83 4.53 3.14
N TYR A 44 5.97 4.80 4.12
CA TYR A 44 6.28 4.55 5.53
C TYR A 44 6.61 3.07 5.79
N LEU A 45 5.71 2.15 5.39
CA LEU A 45 5.91 0.70 5.58
C LEU A 45 7.15 0.20 4.86
N LEU A 46 7.40 0.66 3.64
CA LEU A 46 8.57 0.29 2.86
C LEU A 46 9.87 0.77 3.53
N SER A 47 9.90 2.01 4.02
CA SER A 47 11.05 2.53 4.76
C SER A 47 11.31 1.74 6.05
N THR A 48 10.26 1.39 6.80
CA THR A 48 10.40 0.55 7.99
C THR A 48 10.95 -0.83 7.66
N MET A 49 10.45 -1.46 6.60
CA MET A 49 10.94 -2.78 6.15
C MET A 49 12.40 -2.71 5.70
N LEU A 50 12.78 -1.73 4.89
CA LEU A 50 14.15 -1.56 4.41
C LEU A 50 15.12 -1.32 5.58
N HIS A 51 14.69 -0.57 6.60
CA HIS A 51 15.50 -0.37 7.78
C HIS A 51 15.70 -1.67 8.57
N LEU A 52 14.63 -2.45 8.77
CA LEU A 52 14.75 -3.76 9.39
C LEU A 52 15.67 -4.69 8.59
N LEU A 53 15.54 -4.71 7.26
CA LEU A 53 16.39 -5.51 6.39
C LEU A 53 17.87 -5.14 6.54
N SER A 54 18.18 -3.85 6.59
CA SER A 54 19.57 -3.39 6.82
C SER A 54 20.11 -3.87 8.16
N GLN A 55 19.31 -3.81 9.23
CA GLN A 55 19.71 -4.28 10.55
C GLN A 55 19.93 -5.80 10.59
N LEU A 56 19.05 -6.58 9.95
CA LEU A 56 19.19 -8.03 9.86
C LEU A 56 20.46 -8.40 9.08
N GLN A 57 20.77 -7.68 8.00
CA GLN A 57 21.98 -7.90 7.24
C GLN A 57 23.24 -7.62 8.06
N ASP A 58 23.28 -6.50 8.78
CA ASP A 58 24.39 -6.18 9.68
C ASP A 58 24.57 -7.25 10.79
N GLU A 59 23.48 -7.80 11.30
CA GLU A 59 23.51 -8.89 12.29
C GLU A 59 23.99 -10.21 11.71
N LEU A 60 23.64 -10.53 10.46
CA LEU A 60 24.15 -11.70 9.74
C LEU A 60 25.65 -11.58 9.48
N ASP A 61 26.10 -10.43 8.96
CA ASP A 61 27.50 -10.17 8.64
C ASP A 61 28.38 -10.15 9.90
N ALA A 62 27.84 -9.69 11.02
CA ALA A 62 28.51 -9.74 12.33
C ALA A 62 28.48 -11.14 12.99
N GLY A 63 27.82 -12.14 12.38
CA GLY A 63 27.66 -13.48 12.93
C GLY A 63 26.76 -13.56 14.16
N LYS A 64 25.94 -12.51 14.42
CA LYS A 64 24.99 -12.44 15.54
C LYS A 64 23.67 -13.11 15.24
N LEU A 65 23.30 -13.16 13.96
CA LEU A 65 22.12 -13.86 13.46
C LEU A 65 22.58 -15.07 12.65
N ALA A 66 21.98 -16.23 12.91
CA ALA A 66 22.22 -17.41 12.08
C ALA A 66 21.50 -17.23 10.73
N LEU A 67 22.12 -17.67 9.63
CA LEU A 67 21.48 -17.74 8.31
C LEU A 67 20.51 -18.93 8.24
N ASP A 68 19.52 -18.92 9.13
CA ASP A 68 18.48 -19.94 9.28
C ASP A 68 17.10 -19.27 9.17
N PRO A 69 16.16 -19.81 8.37
CA PRO A 69 14.84 -19.20 8.18
C PRO A 69 14.04 -19.01 9.47
N PHE A 70 14.16 -19.92 10.45
CA PHE A 70 13.42 -19.79 11.71
C PHE A 70 14.02 -18.71 12.60
N ALA A 71 15.36 -18.67 12.72
CA ALA A 71 16.05 -17.61 13.45
C ALA A 71 15.75 -16.21 12.89
N ILE A 72 15.70 -16.07 11.56
CA ILE A 72 15.34 -14.80 10.90
C ILE A 72 13.89 -14.42 11.21
N LEU A 73 12.95 -15.38 11.13
CA LEU A 73 11.54 -15.12 11.42
C LEU A 73 11.32 -14.67 12.86
N ASP A 74 11.95 -15.34 13.83
CA ASP A 74 11.89 -14.94 15.24
C ASP A 74 12.48 -13.54 15.46
N ARG A 75 13.60 -13.23 14.79
CA ARG A 75 14.21 -11.91 14.87
C ARG A 75 13.35 -10.81 14.25
N VAL A 76 12.62 -11.11 13.17
CA VAL A 76 11.64 -10.21 12.57
C VAL A 76 10.48 -9.97 13.54
N HIS A 77 9.91 -11.00 14.16
CA HIS A 77 8.85 -10.81 15.17
C HIS A 77 9.36 -10.02 16.40
N ALA A 78 10.59 -10.29 16.84
CA ALA A 78 11.22 -9.58 17.95
C ALA A 78 11.63 -8.14 17.62
N SER A 79 11.66 -7.75 16.34
CA SER A 79 12.08 -6.41 15.92
C SER A 79 11.15 -5.29 16.37
N GLY A 80 9.92 -5.63 16.80
CA GLY A 80 8.89 -4.65 17.10
C GLY A 80 8.34 -3.96 15.84
N ILE A 81 8.53 -4.56 14.66
CA ILE A 81 7.90 -4.08 13.42
C ILE A 81 6.37 -4.15 13.51
N ASP A 82 5.82 -5.05 14.32
CA ASP A 82 4.41 -5.12 14.67
C ASP A 82 4.08 -4.15 15.81
N ASN A 83 4.00 -2.85 15.49
CA ASN A 83 3.73 -1.79 16.44
C ASN A 83 2.47 -0.99 16.02
N PRO A 84 1.93 -0.12 16.90
CA PRO A 84 0.72 0.64 16.59
C PRO A 84 0.84 1.52 15.33
N ALA A 85 2.04 2.03 15.00
CA ALA A 85 2.23 2.90 13.85
C ALA A 85 2.20 2.12 12.52
N THR A 86 2.88 0.98 12.44
CA THR A 86 2.83 0.09 11.26
C THR A 86 1.45 -0.56 11.10
N ASN A 87 0.77 -0.87 12.20
CA ASN A 87 -0.62 -1.35 12.17
C ASN A 87 -1.58 -0.27 11.64
N MET A 88 -1.42 0.98 12.09
CA MET A 88 -2.21 2.10 11.59
C MET A 88 -1.93 2.38 10.11
N ALA A 89 -0.67 2.39 9.69
CA ALA A 89 -0.30 2.56 8.29
C ALA A 89 -0.90 1.46 7.40
N SER A 90 -0.84 0.19 7.86
CA SER A 90 -1.48 -0.94 7.18
C SER A 90 -3.00 -0.76 7.08
N ALA A 91 -3.65 -0.29 8.15
CA ALA A 91 -5.09 -0.03 8.14
C ALA A 91 -5.46 1.10 7.17
N VAL A 92 -4.70 2.21 7.14
CA VAL A 92 -4.89 3.31 6.19
C VAL A 92 -4.71 2.82 4.75
N LEU A 93 -3.70 1.99 4.50
CA LEU A 93 -3.46 1.39 3.20
C LEU A 93 -4.66 0.56 2.74
N LEU A 94 -5.13 -0.37 3.58
CA LEU A 94 -6.26 -1.24 3.27
C LEU A 94 -7.56 -0.46 3.09
N ALA A 95 -7.86 0.47 4.00
CA ALA A 95 -9.06 1.30 3.94
C ALA A 95 -9.06 2.20 2.69
N GLY A 96 -7.92 2.82 2.39
CA GLY A 96 -7.76 3.64 1.19
C GLY A 96 -7.86 2.82 -0.10
N TRP A 97 -7.35 1.59 -0.10
CA TRP A 97 -7.47 0.67 -1.24
C TRP A 97 -8.92 0.28 -1.50
N VAL A 98 -9.61 -0.24 -0.47
CA VAL A 98 -11.02 -0.66 -0.58
C VAL A 98 -11.90 0.54 -0.94
N GLY A 99 -11.69 1.68 -0.27
CA GLY A 99 -12.42 2.92 -0.54
C GLY A 99 -12.27 3.41 -1.98
N ALA A 100 -11.03 3.41 -2.52
CA ALA A 100 -10.77 3.80 -3.90
C ALA A 100 -11.45 2.87 -4.91
N VAL A 101 -11.44 1.56 -4.68
CA VAL A 101 -12.11 0.58 -5.56
C VAL A 101 -13.62 0.81 -5.56
N ILE A 102 -14.24 0.95 -4.38
CA ILE A 102 -15.68 1.19 -4.25
C ILE A 102 -16.08 2.51 -4.94
N ASP A 103 -15.31 3.59 -4.72
CA ASP A 103 -15.63 4.91 -5.30
C ASP A 103 -15.55 4.88 -6.85
N VAL A 104 -14.55 4.22 -7.43
CA VAL A 104 -14.46 4.08 -8.89
C VAL A 104 -15.63 3.25 -9.45
N ILE A 105 -16.04 2.17 -8.79
CA ILE A 105 -17.19 1.37 -9.20
C ILE A 105 -18.47 2.21 -9.18
N TRP A 106 -18.66 3.01 -8.14
CA TRP A 106 -19.85 3.85 -7.97
C TRP A 106 -19.90 5.00 -9.01
N LEU A 107 -18.76 5.63 -9.28
CA LEU A 107 -18.61 6.63 -10.35
C LEU A 107 -18.87 6.02 -11.75
N GLY A 108 -18.49 4.77 -11.96
CA GLY A 108 -18.75 4.02 -13.19
C GLY A 108 -20.23 3.76 -13.44
N LYS A 109 -21.00 3.42 -12.40
CA LYS A 109 -22.44 3.14 -12.50
C LYS A 109 -23.29 4.39 -12.78
N ARG A 110 -22.86 5.56 -12.31
CA ARG A 110 -23.60 6.84 -12.47
C ARG A 110 -23.45 7.48 -13.85
N THR A 111 -22.66 6.90 -14.74
CA THR A 111 -22.47 7.42 -16.10
C THR A 111 -22.63 6.26 -17.08
N PRO A 112 -23.85 5.98 -17.61
CA PRO A 112 -23.95 5.13 -18.80
C PRO A 112 -23.15 5.80 -19.93
N ALA A 113 -22.39 4.96 -20.65
CA ALA A 113 -21.52 5.37 -21.74
C ALA A 113 -22.27 6.14 -22.83
#